data_AF-V5G3Q9-F1
#
_entry.id   AF-V5G3Q9-F1
#
_cell.length_a   1.000
_cell.length_b   1.000
_cell.length_c   1.000
_cell.angle_alpha   90.00
_cell.angle_beta   90.00
_cell.angle_gamma   90.00
#
_symmetry.space_group_name_H-M   'P 1'
#
loop_
_entity.id
_entity.type
_entity.pdbx_description
1 polymer ?
#
loop_
_entity_poly.entity_id
_entity_poly.type
_entity_poly.pdbx_seq_one_letter_code
_entity_poly.pdbx_strand_id
1 'polypeptide(L)'
;TRAAQLFTERHANKPVHRKIVLELVRKFRETGSVGNKKRNNERPVRNEAVEVAVLGHVALDHRLSTRQLASVSGVSRGSVQRILKHYKFHPYKIHLLHELHEDDFDRRVQFCEVMTERAMHNPNFLFNICFSDECSFFLNGTVNRHNCRYWSDENPRIFS
;
A
#
# COMPACT_ATOMS: atom_id res chain seq x y z
N THR A 1 27.90 -31.71 30.19
CA THR A 1 28.42 -30.89 31.31
C THR A 1 27.31 -30.70 32.32
N ARG A 2 27.66 -30.48 33.59
CA ARG A 2 26.72 -30.28 34.72
C ARG A 2 25.60 -29.27 34.40
N ALA A 3 25.92 -28.21 33.66
CA ALA A 3 24.94 -27.20 33.26
C ALA A 3 23.78 -27.73 32.38
N ALA A 4 24.04 -28.67 31.46
CA ALA A 4 22.99 -29.22 30.60
C ALA A 4 22.07 -30.22 31.34
N GLN A 5 22.62 -30.94 32.33
CA GLN A 5 21.83 -31.82 33.21
C GLN A 5 20.92 -30.99 34.11
N LEU A 6 21.47 -29.99 34.80
CA LEU A 6 20.71 -29.05 35.63
C LEU A 6 19.60 -28.32 34.84
N PHE A 7 19.86 -27.96 33.58
CA PHE A 7 18.85 -27.35 32.72
C PHE A 7 17.69 -28.32 32.41
N THR A 8 18.00 -29.58 32.16
CA THR A 8 17.01 -30.63 31.88
C THR A 8 16.18 -30.96 33.12
N GLU A 9 16.82 -31.05 34.28
CA GLU A 9 16.16 -31.26 35.58
C GLU A 9 15.21 -30.10 35.95
N ARG A 10 15.66 -28.85 35.76
CA ARG A 10 14.86 -27.66 36.07
C ARG A 10 13.72 -27.42 35.06
N HIS A 11 13.84 -27.93 33.84
CA HIS A 11 12.87 -27.73 32.76
C HIS A 11 12.42 -29.05 32.13
N ALA A 12 11.99 -30.00 32.97
CA ALA A 12 11.56 -31.34 32.56
C ALA A 12 10.46 -31.33 31.48
N ASN A 13 9.58 -30.32 31.48
CA ASN A 13 8.46 -30.19 30.53
C ASN A 13 8.87 -29.58 29.16
N LYS A 14 10.14 -29.23 28.97
CA LYS A 14 10.65 -28.64 27.72
C LYS A 14 11.94 -29.35 27.30
N PRO A 15 11.84 -30.51 26.62
CA PRO A 15 13.02 -31.23 26.19
C PRO A 15 13.78 -30.39 25.15
N VAL A 16 14.94 -29.86 25.54
CA VAL A 16 15.86 -29.12 24.67
C VAL A 16 17.06 -30.01 24.40
N HIS A 17 17.47 -30.10 23.14
CA HIS A 17 18.64 -30.90 22.76
C HIS A 17 19.89 -30.38 23.47
N ARG A 18 20.66 -31.28 24.08
CA ARG A 18 21.87 -30.98 24.87
C ARG A 18 22.85 -30.05 24.16
N LYS A 19 22.98 -30.18 22.83
CA LYS A 19 23.83 -29.33 21.98
C LYS A 19 23.47 -27.84 22.09
N ILE A 20 22.17 -27.51 22.10
CA ILE A 20 21.69 -26.13 22.16
C ILE A 20 22.06 -25.48 23.50
N VAL A 21 21.89 -26.23 24.60
CA VAL A 21 22.26 -25.73 25.94
C VAL A 21 23.76 -25.47 26.03
N LEU A 22 24.59 -26.35 25.45
CA LEU A 22 26.04 -26.15 25.39
C LEU A 22 26.43 -24.93 24.55
N GLU A 23 25.79 -24.75 23.39
CA GLU A 23 26.02 -23.58 22.53
C GLU A 23 25.63 -22.28 23.22
N LEU A 24 24.51 -22.26 23.95
CA LEU A 24 24.08 -21.11 24.76
C LEU A 24 25.04 -20.82 25.90
N VAL A 25 25.50 -21.83 26.65
CA VAL A 25 26.48 -21.66 27.73
C VAL A 25 27.81 -21.15 27.18
N ARG A 26 28.28 -21.69 26.06
CA ARG A 26 29.49 -21.21 25.39
C ARG A 26 29.33 -19.75 24.96
N LYS A 27 28.24 -19.44 24.27
CA LYS A 27 27.92 -18.08 23.81
C LYS A 27 27.84 -17.08 24.97
N PHE A 28 27.24 -17.47 26.09
CA PHE A 28 27.16 -16.66 27.29
C PHE A 28 28.54 -16.43 27.93
N ARG A 29 29.41 -17.46 27.98
CA ARG A 29 30.78 -17.32 28.50
C ARG A 29 31.64 -16.40 27.63
N GLU A 30 31.47 -16.46 26.31
CA GLU A 30 32.25 -15.66 25.36
C GLU A 30 31.75 -14.21 25.25
N THR A 31 30.44 -13.98 25.34
CA THR A 31 29.84 -12.66 25.02
C THR A 31 29.07 -12.01 26.17
N GLY A 32 28.91 -12.70 27.31
CA GLY A 32 28.07 -12.27 28.42
C GLY A 32 26.56 -12.31 28.13
N SER A 33 26.14 -12.78 26.94
CA SER A 33 24.74 -12.75 26.51
C SER A 33 24.34 -14.02 25.76
N VAL A 34 23.07 -14.40 25.89
CA VAL A 34 22.43 -15.45 25.07
C VAL A 34 21.70 -14.85 23.85
N GLY A 35 21.61 -13.52 23.75
CA GLY A 35 20.90 -12.81 22.69
C GLY A 35 21.48 -13.08 21.30
N ASN A 36 20.64 -13.18 20.28
CA ASN A 36 21.09 -13.38 18.90
C ASN A 36 21.98 -12.22 18.46
N LYS A 37 23.07 -12.53 17.73
CA LYS A 37 23.89 -11.48 17.10
C LYS A 37 22.99 -10.70 16.14
N LYS A 38 23.11 -9.37 16.12
CA LYS A 38 22.46 -8.56 15.09
C LYS A 38 22.92 -9.09 13.74
N ARG A 39 21.97 -9.57 12.92
CA ARG A 39 22.23 -9.86 11.52
C ARG A 39 22.53 -8.53 10.84
N ASN A 40 23.78 -8.33 10.44
CA ASN A 40 24.13 -7.21 9.58
C ASN A 40 23.71 -7.58 8.16
N ASN A 41 22.41 -7.42 7.87
CA ASN A 41 21.92 -7.46 6.51
C ASN A 41 22.32 -6.14 5.87
N GLU A 42 23.59 -6.03 5.46
CA GLU A 42 24.01 -4.95 4.58
C GLU A 42 23.13 -5.04 3.35
N ARG A 43 22.25 -4.05 3.20
CA ARG A 43 21.46 -3.92 1.99
C ARG A 43 22.49 -3.72 0.86
N PRO A 44 22.43 -4.51 -0.23
CA PRO A 44 23.37 -4.35 -1.32
C PRO A 44 23.43 -2.88 -1.72
N VAL A 45 24.66 -2.38 -1.87
CA VAL A 45 25.01 -0.97 -2.08
C VAL A 45 23.94 -0.31 -2.94
N ARG A 46 23.28 0.67 -2.32
CA ARG A 46 22.23 1.49 -2.88
C ARG A 46 22.77 2.12 -4.16
N ASN A 47 22.32 1.66 -5.33
CA ASN A 47 22.75 2.27 -6.58
C ASN A 47 22.02 3.60 -6.75
N GLU A 48 22.60 4.67 -6.22
CA GLU A 48 22.01 6.01 -6.23
C GLU A 48 21.63 6.46 -7.64
N ALA A 49 22.44 6.13 -8.65
CA ALA A 49 22.11 6.45 -10.05
C ALA A 49 20.80 5.80 -10.50
N VAL A 50 20.53 4.56 -10.08
CA VAL A 50 19.27 3.88 -10.36
C VAL A 50 18.09 4.53 -9.63
N GLU A 51 18.29 4.95 -8.39
CA GLU A 51 17.24 5.64 -7.65
C GLU A 51 16.89 6.98 -8.26
N VAL A 52 17.90 7.77 -8.64
CA VAL A 52 17.72 9.06 -9.32
C VAL A 52 17.00 8.87 -10.64
N ALA A 53 17.33 7.84 -11.43
CA ALA A 53 16.64 7.56 -12.68
C ALA A 53 15.15 7.22 -12.46
N VAL A 54 14.84 6.38 -11.46
CA VAL A 54 13.45 6.03 -11.13
C VAL A 54 12.67 7.26 -10.66
N LEU A 55 13.25 8.08 -9.78
CA LEU A 55 12.61 9.30 -9.29
C LEU A 55 12.44 10.34 -10.40
N GLY A 56 13.43 10.47 -11.29
CA GLY A 56 13.36 11.34 -12.45
C GLY A 56 12.21 10.97 -13.39
N HIS A 57 11.99 9.67 -13.65
CA HIS A 57 10.84 9.24 -14.45
C HIS A 57 9.49 9.55 -13.78
N VAL A 58 9.38 9.43 -12.46
CA VAL A 58 8.16 9.82 -11.75
C VAL A 58 7.94 11.33 -11.78
N ALA A 59 9.01 12.12 -11.67
CA ALA A 59 8.94 13.57 -11.76
C ALA A 59 8.51 14.06 -13.16
N LEU A 60 8.92 13.35 -14.22
CA LEU A 60 8.51 13.63 -15.59
C LEU A 60 7.07 13.20 -15.88
N ASP A 61 6.68 12.01 -15.44
CA ASP A 61 5.31 11.52 -15.58
C ASP A 61 4.88 10.70 -14.36
N HIS A 62 4.19 11.37 -13.45
CA HIS A 62 3.62 10.77 -12.25
C HIS A 62 2.54 9.71 -12.53
N ARG A 63 1.96 9.65 -13.74
CA ARG A 63 0.89 8.70 -14.11
C ARG A 63 1.43 7.30 -14.37
N LEU A 64 2.75 7.14 -14.49
CA LEU A 64 3.36 5.85 -14.75
C LEU A 64 3.11 4.88 -13.61
N SER A 65 2.55 3.72 -13.95
CA SER A 65 2.42 2.62 -13.00
C SER A 65 3.80 2.07 -12.61
N THR A 66 3.91 1.43 -11.45
CA THR A 66 5.16 0.74 -11.04
C THR A 66 5.67 -0.29 -12.05
N ARG A 67 4.78 -0.83 -12.91
CA ARG A 67 5.16 -1.73 -14.01
C ARG A 67 5.77 -0.98 -15.18
N GLN A 68 5.18 0.16 -15.57
CA GLN A 68 5.75 1.02 -16.59
C GLN A 68 7.08 1.60 -16.14
N LEU A 69 7.17 2.10 -14.90
CA LEU A 69 8.43 2.56 -14.29
C LEU A 69 9.52 1.50 -14.34
N ALA A 70 9.19 0.25 -14.02
CA ALA A 70 10.12 -0.87 -14.13
C ALA A 70 10.60 -1.09 -15.58
N SER A 71 9.67 -1.00 -16.54
CA SER A 71 9.99 -1.14 -17.97
C SER A 71 10.89 -0.03 -18.49
N VAL A 72 10.65 1.23 -18.11
CA VAL A 72 11.43 2.38 -18.62
C VAL A 72 12.78 2.53 -17.91
N SER A 73 12.85 2.20 -16.62
CA SER A 73 14.09 2.30 -15.84
C SER A 73 15.00 1.06 -15.95
N GLY A 74 14.49 -0.06 -16.49
CA GLY A 74 15.19 -1.35 -16.49
C GLY A 74 15.32 -1.99 -15.09
N VAL A 75 14.63 -1.44 -14.09
CA VAL A 75 14.68 -1.88 -12.69
C VAL A 75 13.53 -2.84 -12.40
N SER A 76 13.77 -3.88 -11.61
CA SER A 76 12.68 -4.76 -11.18
C SER A 76 11.57 -3.97 -10.47
N ARG A 77 10.31 -4.34 -10.71
CA ARG A 77 9.13 -3.71 -10.06
C ARG A 77 9.24 -3.67 -8.53
N GLY A 78 9.79 -4.72 -7.92
CA GLY A 78 9.97 -4.78 -6.47
C GLY A 78 10.98 -3.74 -5.97
N SER A 79 12.05 -3.50 -6.71
CA SER A 79 13.02 -2.44 -6.39
C SER A 79 12.43 -1.05 -6.58
N VAL A 80 11.70 -0.79 -7.68
CA VAL A 80 10.96 0.47 -7.88
C VAL A 80 10.05 0.78 -6.67
N GLN A 81 9.26 -0.20 -6.22
CA GLN A 81 8.39 -0.03 -5.06
C GLN A 81 9.15 0.26 -3.76
N ARG A 82 10.33 -0.35 -3.55
CA ARG A 82 11.17 -0.05 -2.38
C ARG A 82 11.73 1.37 -2.46
N ILE A 83 12.19 1.81 -3.63
CA ILE A 83 12.71 3.16 -3.86
C ILE A 83 11.61 4.18 -3.55
N LEU A 84 10.43 4.04 -4.16
CA LEU A 84 9.31 4.97 -3.92
C LEU A 84 8.94 5.06 -2.43
N LYS A 85 8.82 3.93 -1.74
CA LYS A 85 8.55 3.92 -0.29
C LYS A 85 9.65 4.56 0.55
N HIS A 86 10.91 4.39 0.14
CA HIS A 86 12.06 4.96 0.83
C HIS A 86 12.02 6.50 0.77
N TYR A 87 11.67 7.05 -0.39
CA TYR A 87 11.50 8.50 -0.61
C TYR A 87 10.10 9.03 -0.25
N LYS A 88 9.29 8.26 0.48
CA LYS A 88 7.95 8.68 0.94
C LYS A 88 6.95 8.98 -0.18
N PHE A 89 7.14 8.41 -1.36
CA PHE A 89 6.12 8.46 -2.40
C PHE A 89 4.96 7.53 -2.03
N HIS A 90 3.75 8.06 -2.17
CA HIS A 90 2.50 7.40 -1.90
C HIS A 90 1.70 7.21 -3.19
N PRO A 91 1.02 6.06 -3.34
CA PRO A 91 0.11 5.86 -4.46
C PRO A 91 -1.22 6.55 -4.15
N TYR A 92 -1.58 7.53 -4.95
CA TYR A 92 -2.87 8.22 -4.84
C TYR A 92 -3.79 7.79 -5.97
N LYS A 93 -5.08 7.68 -5.65
CA LYS A 93 -6.12 7.35 -6.63
C LYS A 93 -6.57 8.64 -7.32
N ILE A 94 -6.71 8.59 -8.65
CA ILE A 94 -7.34 9.69 -9.39
C ILE A 94 -8.81 9.75 -9.01
N HIS A 95 -9.27 10.95 -8.63
CA HIS A 95 -10.69 11.23 -8.47
C HIS A 95 -11.20 11.71 -9.81
N LEU A 96 -12.06 10.92 -10.44
CA LEU A 96 -12.82 11.38 -11.58
C LEU A 96 -14.01 12.16 -11.04
N LEU A 97 -14.03 13.46 -11.27
CA LEU A 97 -15.16 14.29 -10.88
C LEU A 97 -16.01 14.56 -12.11
N HIS A 98 -17.33 14.62 -11.94
CA HIS A 98 -18.18 15.14 -13.00
C HIS A 98 -17.92 16.64 -13.09
N GLU A 99 -17.65 17.14 -14.30
CA GLU A 99 -17.59 18.58 -14.53
C GLU A 99 -19.00 19.14 -14.34
N LEU A 100 -19.17 20.03 -13.35
CA LEU A 100 -20.44 20.69 -13.08
C LEU A 100 -20.45 22.03 -13.79
N HIS A 101 -21.50 22.31 -14.54
CA HIS A 101 -21.76 23.65 -15.05
C HIS A 101 -22.39 24.53 -13.97
N GLU A 102 -22.32 25.86 -14.14
CA GLU A 102 -22.87 26.82 -13.17
C GLU A 102 -24.37 26.57 -12.88
N ASP A 103 -25.14 26.22 -13.92
CA ASP A 103 -26.56 25.87 -13.79
C ASP A 103 -26.82 24.58 -12.98
N ASP A 104 -25.86 23.66 -12.92
CA ASP A 104 -26.09 22.36 -12.30
C ASP A 104 -26.23 22.47 -10.78
N PHE A 105 -25.63 23.47 -10.17
CA PHE A 105 -25.78 23.72 -8.74
C PHE A 105 -27.25 24.00 -8.39
N ASP A 106 -27.89 24.93 -9.10
CA ASP A 106 -29.28 25.29 -8.88
C ASP A 106 -30.22 24.12 -9.21
N ARG A 107 -29.99 23.42 -10.33
CA ARG A 107 -30.79 22.24 -10.70
C ARG A 107 -30.72 21.14 -9.65
N ARG A 108 -29.54 20.91 -9.06
CA ARG A 108 -29.37 19.88 -8.01
C ARG A 108 -30.05 20.28 -6.71
N VAL A 109 -29.98 21.56 -6.32
CA VAL A 109 -30.72 22.07 -5.15
C VAL A 109 -32.23 21.93 -5.37
N GLN A 110 -32.73 22.38 -6.52
CA GLN A 110 -34.14 22.26 -6.87
C GLN A 110 -34.61 20.80 -6.86
N PHE A 111 -33.80 19.88 -7.41
CA PHE A 111 -34.10 18.45 -7.36
C PHE A 111 -34.21 17.95 -5.91
N CYS A 112 -33.26 18.31 -5.04
CA CYS A 112 -33.29 17.94 -3.64
C CYS A 112 -34.56 18.45 -2.94
N GLU A 113 -34.92 19.72 -3.14
CA GLU A 113 -36.13 20.32 -2.56
C GLU A 113 -37.40 19.57 -3.00
N VAL A 114 -37.55 19.31 -4.30
CA VAL A 114 -38.70 18.58 -4.85
C VAL A 114 -38.77 17.15 -4.31
N MET A 115 -37.64 16.46 -4.21
CA MET A 115 -37.59 15.10 -3.67
C MET A 115 -37.92 15.05 -2.19
N THR A 116 -37.43 16.02 -1.41
CA THR A 116 -37.76 16.16 0.02
C THR A 116 -39.25 16.43 0.22
N GLU A 117 -39.82 17.37 -0.53
CA GLU A 117 -41.24 17.70 -0.44
C GLU A 117 -42.11 16.46 -0.75
N ARG A 118 -41.80 15.72 -1.81
CA ARG A 118 -42.53 14.50 -2.19
C ARG A 118 -42.42 13.41 -1.12
N ALA A 119 -41.25 13.25 -0.51
CA ALA A 119 -41.04 12.30 0.57
C ALA A 119 -41.80 12.68 1.85
N MET A 120 -41.94 13.99 2.15
CA MET A 120 -42.71 14.47 3.29
C MET A 120 -44.22 14.28 3.13
N HIS A 121 -44.74 14.54 1.92
CA HIS A 121 -46.18 14.44 1.65
C HIS A 121 -46.68 13.00 1.47
N ASN A 122 -45.81 12.10 1.01
CA ASN A 122 -46.16 10.69 0.82
C ASN A 122 -45.07 9.79 1.43
N PRO A 123 -45.32 9.19 2.61
CA PRO A 123 -44.39 8.28 3.26
C PRO A 123 -43.98 7.07 2.40
N ASN A 124 -44.82 6.69 1.43
CA ASN A 124 -44.56 5.57 0.53
C ASN A 124 -43.81 5.95 -0.76
N PHE A 125 -43.55 7.24 -0.99
CA PHE A 125 -42.96 7.74 -2.24
C PHE A 125 -41.63 7.06 -2.58
N LEU A 126 -40.72 6.96 -1.61
CA LEU A 126 -39.40 6.36 -1.83
C LEU A 126 -39.46 4.87 -2.16
N PHE A 127 -40.45 4.14 -1.62
CA PHE A 127 -40.62 2.71 -1.90
C PHE A 127 -41.13 2.43 -3.32
N ASN A 128 -41.67 3.45 -3.99
CA ASN A 128 -42.16 3.35 -5.36
C ASN A 128 -41.10 3.77 -6.40
N ILE A 129 -39.89 4.12 -5.98
CA ILE A 129 -38.80 4.51 -6.88
C ILE A 129 -37.91 3.29 -7.14
N CYS A 130 -37.70 3.00 -8.42
CA CYS A 130 -36.69 2.04 -8.87
C CYS A 130 -35.59 2.80 -9.60
N PHE A 131 -34.35 2.67 -9.12
CA PHE A 131 -33.18 3.21 -9.80
C PHE A 131 -32.54 2.13 -10.67
N SER A 132 -32.16 2.51 -11.87
CA SER A 132 -31.37 1.70 -12.80
C SER A 132 -30.21 2.53 -13.32
N ASP A 133 -29.08 1.87 -13.58
CA ASP A 133 -27.89 2.48 -14.16
C ASP A 133 -27.33 1.57 -15.24
N GLU A 134 -26.66 2.16 -16.22
CA GLU A 134 -26.01 1.43 -17.31
C GLU A 134 -24.50 1.55 -17.19
N CYS A 135 -23.82 0.39 -17.19
CA CYS A 135 -22.37 0.33 -17.18
C CYS A 135 -21.86 -0.26 -18.50
N SER A 136 -20.94 0.45 -19.15
CA SER A 136 -20.23 -0.04 -20.33
C SER A 136 -18.97 -0.81 -19.94
N PHE A 137 -18.86 -2.07 -20.41
CA PHE A 137 -17.67 -2.90 -20.24
C PHE A 137 -16.96 -3.08 -21.58
N PHE A 138 -15.68 -2.72 -21.65
CA PHE A 138 -14.88 -2.85 -22.87
C PHE A 138 -13.90 -4.02 -22.76
N LEU A 139 -13.84 -4.87 -23.79
CA LEU A 139 -12.96 -6.05 -23.87
C LEU A 139 -11.52 -5.71 -24.32
N ASN A 140 -11.27 -4.50 -24.78
CA ASN A 140 -9.98 -4.05 -25.34
C ASN A 140 -8.95 -3.63 -24.28
N GLY A 141 -9.24 -3.80 -22.99
CA GLY A 141 -8.31 -3.45 -21.91
C GLY A 141 -8.12 -1.95 -21.67
N THR A 142 -9.07 -1.11 -22.09
CA THR A 142 -9.10 0.31 -21.69
C THR A 142 -8.84 0.47 -20.19
N VAL A 143 -8.12 1.53 -19.84
CA VAL A 143 -7.61 1.83 -18.51
C VAL A 143 -8.69 1.59 -17.46
N ASN A 144 -8.52 0.53 -16.66
CA ASN A 144 -9.36 0.31 -15.50
C ASN A 144 -9.08 1.46 -14.51
N ARG A 145 -10.06 2.35 -14.32
CA ARG A 145 -9.97 3.52 -13.44
C ARG A 145 -9.57 3.15 -12.01
N HIS A 146 -9.92 1.96 -11.53
CA HIS A 146 -9.51 1.47 -10.21
C HIS A 146 -8.00 1.19 -10.10
N ASN A 147 -7.34 0.96 -11.23
CA ASN A 147 -5.90 0.71 -11.31
C ASN A 147 -5.08 1.97 -11.63
N CYS A 148 -5.74 3.10 -11.93
CA CYS A 148 -5.05 4.35 -12.21
C CYS A 148 -4.62 5.03 -10.91
N ARG A 149 -3.32 4.90 -10.60
CA ARG A 149 -2.70 5.53 -9.44
C ARG A 149 -1.42 6.23 -9.88
N TYR A 150 -1.24 7.46 -9.44
CA TYR A 150 0.02 8.17 -9.58
C TYR A 150 0.80 8.11 -8.26
N TRP A 151 2.12 8.18 -8.35
CA TRP A 151 3.01 8.19 -7.20
C TRP A 151 3.50 9.60 -6.97
N SER A 152 3.31 10.11 -5.76
CA SER A 152 3.74 11.45 -5.37
C SER A 152 4.10 11.47 -3.90
N ASP A 153 5.05 12.30 -3.50
CA ASP A 153 5.41 12.55 -2.10
C ASP A 153 4.38 13.45 -1.40
N GLU A 154 3.74 14.36 -2.14
CA GLU A 154 2.60 15.14 -1.70
C GLU A 154 1.31 14.72 -2.40
N ASN A 155 0.13 14.99 -1.82
CA ASN A 155 -1.15 14.78 -2.50
C ASN A 155 -1.33 15.87 -3.57
N PRO A 156 -1.24 15.54 -4.87
CA PRO A 156 -1.27 16.52 -5.94
C PRO A 156 -2.70 16.95 -6.30
N ARG A 157 -3.72 16.49 -5.56
CA ARG A 157 -5.14 16.88 -5.73
C ARG A 157 -5.57 16.80 -7.20
N ILE A 158 -5.13 15.75 -7.89
CA ILE A 158 -5.44 15.57 -9.31
C ILE A 158 -6.88 15.10 -9.43
N PHE A 159 -7.67 15.94 -10.06
CA PHE A 159 -9.00 15.65 -10.55
C PHE A 159 -8.88 15.43 -12.06
N SER A 160 -9.59 14.42 -12.57
CA SER A 160 -9.70 14.12 -14.00
C SER A 160 -11.15 14.07 -14.41
#